data_AF-A0A2Z6SCU4-F1
#
_entry.id   AF-A0A2Z6SCU4-F1
#
_cell.length_a   1.000
_cell.length_b   1.000
_cell.length_c   1.000
_cell.angle_alpha   90.00
_cell.angle_beta   90.00
_cell.angle_gamma   90.00
#
_symmetry.space_group_name_H-M   'P 1'
#
loop_
_entity.id
_entity.type
_entity.pdbx_description
1 polymer ?
#
loop_
_entity_poly.entity_id
_entity_poly.type
_entity_poly.pdbx_seq_one_letter_code
_entity_poly.pdbx_strand_id
1 'polypeptide(L)'
;MIGSGELSSVHAAYWKNTQSKFAIKKFNKTSREKEIINEINLMNMVDFHPNIWNYESTFSYSLDETNYSLVLEYANGGTLREYLMENAATIKWESQLKLAKEIASGILCLHDNEIIHRDLHHNNVLVHHHTIKIADFGRSCLQGSDYDTKAWVLFWQLTSCTSPFSFETRKDYISITLAILNDAREIPVSNTNVKYNELYQKCWRQEPDERPDIDQVISELNNIDPKINFFNSQVNESTEELKNEDGFSNCDLSNY
;
A
#
# COMPACT_ATOMS: atom_id res chain seq x y z
N MET A 1 -11.84 0.62 19.63
CA MET A 1 -11.94 0.39 18.17
C MET A 1 -10.59 0.75 17.57
N ILE A 2 -10.05 -0.08 16.68
CA ILE A 2 -8.75 0.12 16.03
C ILE A 2 -8.86 0.25 14.51
N GLY A 3 -10.04 -0.05 13.94
CA GLY A 3 -10.33 0.16 12.53
C GLY A 3 -11.83 0.06 12.28
N SER A 4 -12.29 0.63 11.17
CA SER A 4 -13.69 0.55 10.73
C SER A 4 -13.75 0.65 9.22
N GLY A 5 -14.58 -0.19 8.60
CA GLY A 5 -14.93 -0.14 7.19
C GLY A 5 -16.44 -0.10 7.02
N GLU A 6 -16.89 -0.16 5.77
CA GLU A 6 -18.32 -0.09 5.42
C GLU A 6 -19.12 -1.27 6.01
N LEU A 7 -18.53 -2.47 6.00
CA LEU A 7 -19.19 -3.71 6.39
C LEU A 7 -18.80 -4.22 7.79
N SER A 8 -17.77 -3.62 8.42
CA SER A 8 -17.26 -4.16 9.68
C SER A 8 -16.51 -3.12 10.52
N SER A 9 -16.29 -3.47 11.79
CA SER A 9 -15.45 -2.69 12.71
C SER A 9 -14.48 -3.60 13.46
N VAL A 10 -13.24 -3.15 13.61
CA VAL A 10 -12.17 -3.92 14.25
C VAL A 10 -11.86 -3.34 15.63
N HIS A 11 -11.76 -4.22 16.63
CA HIS A 11 -11.52 -3.85 18.03
C HIS A 11 -10.34 -4.64 18.60
N ALA A 12 -9.40 -3.97 19.26
CA ALA A 12 -8.44 -4.67 20.10
C ALA A 12 -9.13 -5.23 21.35
N ALA A 13 -8.80 -6.46 21.73
CA ALA A 13 -9.27 -7.11 22.94
C ALA A 13 -8.14 -7.89 23.60
N TYR A 14 -8.24 -8.13 24.90
CA TYR A 14 -7.32 -8.98 25.65
C TYR A 14 -8.03 -10.26 26.07
N TRP A 15 -7.35 -11.40 25.91
CA TRP A 15 -7.84 -12.64 26.45
C TRP A 15 -7.76 -12.62 27.97
N LYS A 16 -8.88 -12.93 28.63
CA LYS A 16 -9.10 -12.69 30.07
C LYS A 16 -8.00 -13.27 30.98
N ASN A 17 -7.36 -14.36 30.54
CA ASN A 17 -6.47 -15.15 31.40
C ASN A 17 -4.99 -15.18 30.95
N THR A 18 -4.63 -14.59 29.80
CA THR A 18 -3.26 -14.74 29.25
C THR A 18 -2.58 -13.42 28.89
N GLN A 19 -3.25 -12.26 29.08
CA GLN A 19 -2.80 -10.94 28.57
C GLN A 19 -2.55 -10.88 27.05
N SER A 20 -2.79 -11.98 26.32
CA SER A 20 -2.68 -12.04 24.87
C SER A 20 -3.66 -11.06 24.23
N LYS A 21 -3.15 -10.25 23.30
CA LYS A 21 -3.90 -9.21 22.61
C LYS A 21 -4.37 -9.74 21.25
N PHE A 22 -5.64 -9.52 20.92
CA PHE A 22 -6.30 -9.96 19.70
C PHE A 22 -6.99 -8.80 19.00
N ALA A 23 -7.23 -8.95 17.70
CA ALA A 23 -8.13 -8.10 16.94
C ALA A 23 -9.46 -8.82 16.71
N ILE A 24 -10.58 -8.15 17.01
CA ILE A 24 -11.93 -8.67 16.79
C ILE A 24 -12.58 -7.86 15.68
N LYS A 25 -12.75 -8.47 14.49
CA LYS A 25 -13.53 -7.92 13.37
C LYS A 25 -14.99 -8.28 13.59
N LYS A 26 -15.83 -7.28 13.83
CA LYS A 26 -17.28 -7.43 13.99
C LYS A 26 -17.98 -7.04 12.70
N PHE A 27 -18.78 -7.92 12.14
CA PHE A 27 -19.56 -7.61 10.95
C PHE A 27 -20.84 -6.86 11.32
N ASN A 28 -21.21 -5.90 10.47
CA ASN A 28 -22.46 -5.15 10.64
C ASN A 28 -23.66 -6.04 10.34
N LYS A 29 -24.83 -5.75 10.91
CA LYS A 29 -26.08 -6.50 10.67
C LYS A 29 -26.51 -6.55 9.19
N THR A 30 -26.07 -5.57 8.40
CA THR A 30 -26.31 -5.50 6.96
C THR A 30 -25.40 -6.40 6.14
N SER A 31 -24.32 -6.92 6.73
CA SER A 31 -23.36 -7.79 6.05
C SER A 31 -24.03 -9.12 5.74
N ARG A 32 -23.90 -9.58 4.49
CA ARG A 32 -24.51 -10.84 4.09
C ARG A 32 -23.63 -11.99 4.54
N GLU A 33 -24.24 -13.04 5.08
CA GLU A 33 -23.53 -14.26 5.49
C GLU A 33 -22.62 -14.82 4.38
N LYS A 34 -23.12 -14.81 3.13
CA LYS A 34 -22.33 -15.24 1.95
C LYS A 34 -21.04 -14.43 1.76
N GLU A 35 -21.06 -13.13 2.02
CA GLU A 35 -19.88 -12.25 1.87
C GLU A 35 -18.86 -12.54 2.98
N ILE A 36 -19.34 -12.78 4.21
CA ILE A 36 -18.51 -13.16 5.36
C ILE A 36 -17.84 -14.52 5.11
N ILE A 37 -18.62 -15.52 4.69
CA ILE A 37 -18.12 -16.87 4.37
C ILE A 37 -17.10 -16.79 3.22
N ASN A 38 -17.37 -15.97 2.20
CA ASN A 38 -16.44 -15.78 1.09
C ASN A 38 -15.12 -15.17 1.55
N GLU A 39 -15.15 -14.12 2.39
CA GLU A 39 -13.93 -13.52 2.97
C GLU A 39 -13.08 -14.57 3.71
N ILE A 40 -13.72 -15.36 4.58
CA ILE A 40 -13.03 -16.42 5.36
C ILE A 40 -12.45 -17.48 4.43
N ASN A 41 -13.23 -17.97 3.47
CA ASN A 41 -12.78 -19.02 2.57
C ASN A 41 -11.59 -18.59 1.72
N LEU A 42 -11.62 -17.37 1.16
CA LEU A 42 -10.51 -16.87 0.34
C LEU A 42 -9.25 -16.68 1.17
N MET A 43 -9.35 -16.15 2.38
CA MET A 43 -8.20 -16.00 3.27
C MET A 43 -7.61 -17.37 3.65
N ASN A 44 -8.46 -18.36 3.97
CA ASN A 44 -8.02 -19.73 4.30
C ASN A 44 -7.30 -20.44 3.16
N MET A 45 -7.57 -20.07 1.90
CA MET A 45 -6.87 -20.67 0.76
C MET A 45 -5.39 -20.28 0.71
N VAL A 46 -4.99 -19.18 1.34
CA VAL A 46 -3.64 -18.59 1.22
C VAL A 46 -2.99 -18.23 2.57
N ASP A 47 -3.61 -18.62 3.69
CA ASP A 47 -3.15 -18.31 5.05
C ASP A 47 -1.79 -18.96 5.42
N PHE A 48 -1.34 -19.93 4.62
CA PHE A 48 -0.04 -20.57 4.73
C PHE A 48 1.11 -19.63 4.36
N HIS A 49 0.84 -18.56 3.58
CA HIS A 49 1.88 -17.67 3.09
C HIS A 49 2.27 -16.63 4.16
N PRO A 50 3.58 -16.41 4.42
CA PRO A 50 4.04 -15.56 5.52
C PRO A 50 3.55 -14.10 5.42
N ASN A 51 3.36 -13.59 4.20
CA ASN A 51 2.89 -12.23 3.93
C ASN A 51 1.38 -12.10 3.73
N ILE A 52 0.60 -13.12 4.12
CA ILE A 52 -0.85 -13.03 4.25
C ILE A 52 -1.20 -13.01 5.75
N TRP A 53 -2.19 -12.21 6.11
CA TRP A 53 -2.70 -12.16 7.47
C TRP A 53 -3.48 -13.44 7.77
N ASN A 54 -3.11 -14.14 8.83
CA ASN A 54 -3.71 -15.42 9.23
C ASN A 54 -4.49 -15.27 10.55
N TYR A 55 -5.27 -16.30 10.85
CA TYR A 55 -5.95 -16.48 12.13
C TYR A 55 -5.12 -17.43 13.01
N GLU A 56 -5.02 -17.14 14.31
CA GLU A 56 -4.55 -18.12 15.28
C GLU A 56 -5.70 -19.08 15.65
N SER A 57 -6.96 -18.66 15.46
CA SER A 57 -8.16 -19.48 15.65
C SER A 57 -9.42 -18.82 15.08
N THR A 58 -10.27 -19.58 14.38
CA THR A 58 -11.62 -19.13 13.99
C THR A 58 -12.61 -19.48 15.10
N PHE A 59 -13.26 -18.48 15.69
CA PHE A 59 -14.42 -18.71 16.57
C PHE A 59 -15.57 -17.81 16.13
N SER A 60 -16.60 -18.41 15.52
CA SER A 60 -17.89 -17.75 15.36
C SER A 60 -18.74 -18.04 16.60
N TYR A 61 -18.93 -17.05 17.46
CA TYR A 61 -20.00 -17.08 18.47
C TYR A 61 -20.68 -15.72 18.52
N SER A 62 -22.00 -15.73 18.41
CA SER A 62 -22.84 -14.67 18.94
C SER A 62 -23.80 -15.31 19.94
N LEU A 63 -23.95 -14.70 21.12
CA LEU A 63 -24.90 -15.08 22.16
C LEU A 63 -26.35 -14.68 21.79
N ASP A 64 -26.51 -14.11 20.59
CA ASP A 64 -27.62 -13.29 20.17
C ASP A 64 -27.77 -13.34 18.63
N GLU A 65 -27.88 -14.57 18.09
CA GLU A 65 -28.32 -15.05 16.76
C GLU A 65 -27.99 -14.25 15.45
N THR A 66 -27.30 -13.11 15.50
CA THR A 66 -27.21 -12.16 14.35
C THR A 66 -25.87 -11.43 14.20
N ASN A 67 -24.90 -11.64 15.10
CA ASN A 67 -23.65 -10.86 15.10
C ASN A 67 -22.43 -11.76 14.85
N TYR A 68 -22.01 -11.93 13.59
CA TYR A 68 -20.76 -12.64 13.27
C TYR A 68 -19.54 -11.80 13.67
N SER A 69 -18.50 -12.46 14.20
CA SER A 69 -17.22 -11.83 14.51
C SER A 69 -16.08 -12.78 14.18
N LEU A 70 -14.93 -12.22 13.74
CA LEU A 70 -13.67 -12.94 13.59
C LEU A 70 -12.72 -12.51 14.70
N VAL A 71 -12.10 -13.50 15.33
CA VAL A 71 -10.96 -13.29 16.24
C VAL A 71 -9.71 -13.53 15.42
N LEU A 72 -8.88 -12.50 15.34
CA LEU A 72 -7.64 -12.47 14.57
C LEU A 72 -6.48 -12.18 15.53
N GLU A 73 -5.28 -12.57 15.14
CA GLU A 73 -4.06 -12.11 15.81
C GLU A 73 -4.04 -10.57 15.83
N TYR A 74 -3.27 -9.97 16.74
CA TYR A 74 -3.08 -8.53 16.76
C TYR A 74 -1.76 -8.13 16.06
N ALA A 75 -1.85 -7.37 14.97
CA ALA A 75 -0.68 -6.78 14.31
C ALA A 75 -0.01 -5.73 15.21
N ASN A 76 1.19 -6.02 15.73
CA ASN A 76 1.85 -5.17 16.71
C ASN A 76 2.47 -3.89 16.11
N GLY A 77 2.64 -3.83 14.78
CA GLY A 77 3.09 -2.65 14.05
C GLY A 77 1.96 -1.84 13.40
N GLY A 78 0.70 -2.17 13.67
CA GLY A 78 -0.45 -1.48 13.08
C GLY A 78 -0.57 -1.70 11.57
N THR A 79 -1.16 -0.74 10.89
CA THR A 79 -1.23 -0.69 9.43
C THR A 79 0.10 -0.21 8.82
N LEU A 80 0.37 -0.52 7.56
CA LEU A 80 1.52 -0.01 6.82
C LEU A 80 1.48 1.53 6.75
N ARG A 81 0.29 2.13 6.72
CA ARG A 81 0.11 3.59 6.80
C ARG A 81 0.70 4.18 8.08
N GLU A 82 0.26 3.67 9.22
CA GLU A 82 0.72 4.11 10.53
C GLU A 82 2.21 3.88 10.66
N TYR A 83 2.69 2.69 10.26
CA TYR A 83 4.10 2.36 10.26
C TYR A 83 4.95 3.34 9.44
N LEU A 84 4.54 3.67 8.20
CA LEU A 84 5.27 4.61 7.35
C LEU A 84 5.23 6.04 7.91
N MET A 85 4.09 6.49 8.47
CA MET A 85 3.99 7.81 9.09
C MET A 85 4.89 7.94 10.31
N GLU A 86 4.92 6.92 11.18
CA GLU A 86 5.73 6.93 12.40
C GLU A 86 7.23 6.81 12.11
N ASN A 87 7.60 6.15 11.02
CA ASN A 87 9.00 5.89 10.66
C ASN A 87 9.49 6.72 9.46
N ALA A 88 8.74 7.71 8.99
CA ALA A 88 9.06 8.48 7.80
C ALA A 88 10.48 9.10 7.82
N ALA A 89 10.96 9.51 8.99
CA ALA A 89 12.27 10.11 9.18
C ALA A 89 13.42 9.10 9.33
N THR A 90 13.13 7.82 9.58
CA THR A 90 14.13 6.82 10.01
C THR A 90 14.17 5.57 9.13
N ILE A 91 13.11 5.32 8.34
CA ILE A 91 13.03 4.15 7.47
C ILE A 91 14.13 4.20 6.41
N LYS A 92 14.91 3.12 6.34
CA LYS A 92 16.02 3.00 5.39
C LYS A 92 15.54 2.35 4.09
N TRP A 93 16.26 2.65 3.01
CA TRP A 93 16.07 2.04 1.70
C TRP A 93 16.01 0.50 1.74
N GLU A 94 16.92 -0.14 2.46
CA GLU A 94 16.94 -1.61 2.60
C GLU A 94 15.62 -2.16 3.16
N SER A 95 15.04 -1.46 4.14
CA SER A 95 13.73 -1.81 4.71
C SER A 95 12.61 -1.55 3.70
N GLN A 96 12.63 -0.42 2.98
CA GLN A 96 11.63 -0.12 1.95
C GLN A 96 11.61 -1.20 0.85
N LEU A 97 12.79 -1.58 0.34
CA LEU A 97 12.93 -2.65 -0.64
C LEU A 97 12.49 -4.01 -0.09
N LYS A 98 12.80 -4.31 1.18
CA LYS A 98 12.32 -5.53 1.84
C LYS A 98 10.80 -5.57 1.88
N LEU A 99 10.14 -4.50 2.34
CA LEU A 99 8.68 -4.42 2.40
C LEU A 99 8.05 -4.54 1.00
N ALA A 100 8.65 -3.95 -0.03
CA ALA A 100 8.18 -4.07 -1.40
C ALA A 100 8.23 -5.52 -1.91
N LYS A 101 9.32 -6.24 -1.63
CA LYS A 101 9.47 -7.68 -1.96
C LYS A 101 8.44 -8.53 -1.24
N GLU A 102 8.20 -8.27 0.04
CA GLU A 102 7.18 -8.98 0.82
C GLU A 102 5.76 -8.72 0.30
N ILE A 103 5.43 -7.47 -0.07
CA ILE A 103 4.16 -7.12 -0.72
C ILE A 103 4.02 -7.88 -2.04
N ALA A 104 5.03 -7.83 -2.90
CA ALA A 104 5.00 -8.53 -4.19
C ALA A 104 4.85 -10.05 -4.01
N SER A 105 5.55 -10.65 -3.05
CA SER A 105 5.40 -12.07 -2.69
C SER A 105 3.99 -12.41 -2.23
N GLY A 106 3.37 -11.56 -1.40
CA GLY A 106 1.99 -11.73 -0.98
C GLY A 106 1.02 -11.67 -2.17
N ILE A 107 1.21 -10.72 -3.09
CA ILE A 107 0.37 -10.59 -4.29
C ILE A 107 0.53 -11.79 -5.22
N LEU A 108 1.76 -12.26 -5.44
CA LEU A 108 2.02 -13.47 -6.23
C LEU A 108 1.26 -14.67 -5.66
N CYS A 109 1.32 -14.87 -4.34
CA CYS A 109 0.56 -15.95 -3.70
C CYS A 109 -0.95 -15.84 -3.93
N LEU A 110 -1.51 -14.63 -3.92
CA LEU A 110 -2.91 -14.42 -4.26
C LEU A 110 -3.18 -14.81 -5.72
N HIS A 111 -2.37 -14.32 -6.65
CA HIS A 111 -2.54 -14.55 -8.09
C HIS A 111 -2.37 -16.02 -8.48
N ASP A 112 -1.39 -16.73 -7.90
CA ASP A 112 -1.18 -18.17 -8.08
C ASP A 112 -2.39 -19.01 -7.63
N ASN A 113 -3.20 -18.48 -6.72
CA ASN A 113 -4.44 -19.10 -6.23
C ASN A 113 -5.69 -18.49 -6.86
N GLU A 114 -5.53 -17.74 -7.96
CA GLU A 114 -6.60 -17.07 -8.69
C GLU A 114 -7.40 -16.13 -7.77
N ILE A 115 -6.76 -15.42 -6.84
CA ILE A 115 -7.41 -14.46 -5.93
C ILE A 115 -7.05 -13.03 -6.34
N ILE A 116 -8.08 -12.20 -6.55
CA ILE A 116 -7.93 -10.75 -6.72
C ILE A 116 -8.45 -10.04 -5.48
N HIS A 117 -7.59 -9.24 -4.82
CA HIS A 117 -7.93 -8.56 -3.57
C HIS A 117 -8.95 -7.42 -3.74
N ARG A 118 -8.88 -6.68 -4.85
CA ARG A 118 -9.71 -5.50 -5.23
C ARG A 118 -9.72 -4.29 -4.28
N ASP A 119 -9.15 -4.43 -3.09
CA ASP A 119 -9.05 -3.38 -2.06
C ASP A 119 -7.65 -3.31 -1.44
N LEU A 120 -6.62 -3.59 -2.24
CA LEU A 120 -5.25 -3.59 -1.75
C LEU A 120 -4.74 -2.15 -1.62
N HIS A 121 -4.57 -1.67 -0.39
CA HIS A 121 -3.97 -0.38 -0.04
C HIS A 121 -3.31 -0.45 1.34
N HIS A 122 -2.57 0.58 1.72
CA HIS A 122 -1.72 0.62 2.91
C HIS A 122 -2.43 0.43 4.26
N ASN A 123 -3.77 0.57 4.35
CA ASN A 123 -4.50 0.25 5.58
C ASN A 123 -4.89 -1.24 5.65
N ASN A 124 -4.94 -1.91 4.49
CA ASN A 124 -5.19 -3.34 4.34
C ASN A 124 -3.88 -4.14 4.24
N VAL A 125 -2.73 -3.49 4.48
CA VAL A 125 -1.45 -4.15 4.71
C VAL A 125 -1.07 -3.88 6.15
N LEU A 126 -0.90 -4.93 6.95
CA LEU A 126 -0.56 -4.86 8.37
C LEU A 126 0.93 -5.11 8.56
N VAL A 127 1.53 -4.46 9.56
CA VAL A 127 2.92 -4.71 9.95
C VAL A 127 2.93 -5.52 11.24
N HIS A 128 3.63 -6.64 11.21
CA HIS A 128 3.73 -7.54 12.34
C HIS A 128 5.13 -8.17 12.40
N HIS A 129 5.79 -8.05 13.55
CA HIS A 129 7.19 -8.46 13.74
C HIS A 129 8.16 -7.97 12.64
N HIS A 130 8.02 -6.71 12.20
CA HIS A 130 8.82 -6.10 11.11
C HIS A 130 8.69 -6.79 9.74
N THR A 131 7.57 -7.46 9.51
CA THR A 131 7.17 -8.03 8.22
C THR A 131 5.77 -7.52 7.87
N ILE A 132 5.44 -7.47 6.58
CA ILE A 132 4.08 -7.14 6.15
C ILE A 132 3.20 -8.38 6.07
N LYS A 133 1.90 -8.17 6.23
CA LYS A 133 0.84 -9.15 6.02
C LYS A 133 -0.37 -8.49 5.35
N ILE A 134 -0.76 -8.97 4.18
CA ILE A 134 -1.95 -8.50 3.46
C ILE A 134 -3.21 -9.00 4.19
N ALA A 135 -4.15 -8.11 4.46
CA ALA A 135 -5.33 -8.34 5.25
C ALA A 135 -6.60 -7.79 4.57
N ASP A 136 -7.76 -8.13 5.14
CA ASP A 136 -9.09 -7.67 4.70
C ASP A 136 -9.51 -8.14 3.30
N PHE A 137 -9.94 -9.40 3.23
CA PHE A 137 -10.41 -10.04 2.01
C PHE A 137 -11.89 -9.76 1.73
N GLY A 138 -12.52 -8.82 2.43
CA GLY A 138 -13.96 -8.55 2.35
C GLY A 138 -14.43 -8.16 0.94
N ARG A 139 -13.53 -7.60 0.13
CA ARG A 139 -13.77 -7.29 -1.29
C ARG A 139 -13.06 -8.24 -2.24
N SER A 140 -12.38 -9.29 -1.77
CA SER A 140 -11.68 -10.24 -2.64
C SER A 140 -12.65 -11.13 -3.43
N CYS A 141 -12.18 -11.67 -4.55
CA CYS A 141 -12.90 -12.70 -5.30
C CYS A 141 -11.93 -13.68 -5.96
N LEU A 142 -12.43 -14.88 -6.30
CA LEU A 142 -11.76 -15.73 -7.27
C LEU A 142 -11.76 -15.04 -8.63
N GLN A 143 -10.66 -15.21 -9.35
CA GLN A 143 -10.34 -14.51 -10.58
C GLN A 143 -11.32 -14.90 -11.68
N GLY A 144 -11.82 -13.87 -12.37
CA GLY A 144 -12.50 -13.99 -13.66
C GLY A 144 -11.60 -13.44 -14.76
N SER A 145 -11.98 -12.32 -15.38
CA SER A 145 -11.20 -11.64 -16.41
C SER A 145 -10.38 -10.44 -15.92
N ASP A 146 -10.24 -10.26 -14.60
CA ASP A 146 -9.60 -9.08 -14.01
C ASP A 146 -8.19 -9.43 -13.52
N TYR A 147 -7.21 -8.63 -13.93
CA TYR A 147 -5.79 -8.85 -13.67
C TYR A 147 -5.13 -7.67 -12.92
N ASP A 148 -5.86 -6.56 -12.70
CA ASP A 148 -5.23 -5.32 -12.25
C ASP A 148 -5.14 -5.22 -10.71
N THR A 149 -4.05 -5.71 -10.14
CA THR A 149 -3.69 -5.40 -8.75
C THR A 149 -2.83 -4.14 -8.71
N LYS A 150 -3.36 -3.07 -8.10
CA LYS A 150 -2.72 -1.73 -8.01
C LYS A 150 -1.54 -1.67 -7.02
N ALA A 151 -0.60 -2.61 -7.14
CA ALA A 151 0.59 -2.72 -6.29
C ALA A 151 1.49 -1.46 -6.34
N TRP A 152 1.47 -0.75 -7.47
CA TRP A 152 2.26 0.46 -7.71
C TRP A 152 2.01 1.56 -6.68
N VAL A 153 0.77 1.70 -6.19
CA VAL A 153 0.43 2.70 -5.17
C VAL A 153 1.27 2.41 -3.92
N LEU A 154 1.27 1.17 -3.46
CA LEU A 154 2.03 0.75 -2.29
C LEU A 154 3.53 0.97 -2.49
N PHE A 155 4.06 0.65 -3.68
CA PHE A 155 5.49 0.83 -3.96
C PHE A 155 5.93 2.28 -3.89
N TRP A 156 5.16 3.20 -4.47
CA TRP A 156 5.43 4.62 -4.35
C TRP A 156 5.34 5.09 -2.90
N GLN A 157 4.30 4.67 -2.17
CA GLN A 157 4.10 5.05 -0.77
C GLN A 157 5.20 4.55 0.16
N LEU A 158 5.81 3.40 -0.10
CA LEU A 158 6.97 2.93 0.66
C LEU A 158 8.14 3.92 0.60
N THR A 159 8.26 4.67 -0.50
CA THR A 159 9.35 5.63 -0.71
C THR A 159 9.00 7.05 -0.31
N SER A 160 7.76 7.47 -0.55
CA SER A 160 7.29 8.81 -0.23
C SER A 160 6.80 8.95 1.22
N CYS A 161 6.46 7.82 1.86
CA CYS A 161 5.82 7.76 3.18
C CYS A 161 4.55 8.62 3.30
N THR A 162 3.90 8.94 2.17
CA THR A 162 2.76 9.84 2.09
C THR A 162 1.60 9.24 1.31
N SER A 163 0.46 9.93 1.33
CA SER A 163 -0.70 9.57 0.53
C SER A 163 -0.57 10.12 -0.91
N PRO A 164 -0.92 9.33 -1.95
CA PRO A 164 -0.89 9.79 -3.33
C PRO A 164 -1.77 11.03 -3.51
N PHE A 165 -1.30 11.97 -4.31
CA PHE A 165 -1.93 13.23 -4.72
C PHE A 165 -2.27 14.10 -3.53
N SER A 166 -1.61 13.84 -2.40
CA SER A 166 -1.96 14.40 -1.09
C SER A 166 -3.47 14.24 -0.82
N PHE A 167 -4.06 13.10 -1.22
CA PHE A 167 -5.52 12.95 -1.26
C PHE A 167 -6.17 13.22 0.10
N GLU A 168 -5.47 12.86 1.19
CA GLU A 168 -5.96 13.01 2.56
C GLU A 168 -6.04 14.48 3.00
N THR A 169 -5.08 15.30 2.56
CA THR A 169 -5.03 16.72 2.93
C THR A 169 -5.83 17.59 1.96
N ARG A 170 -5.80 17.27 0.67
CA ARG A 170 -6.43 18.06 -0.39
C ARG A 170 -7.96 17.93 -0.41
N LYS A 171 -8.51 16.74 -0.10
CA LYS A 171 -9.97 16.43 -0.11
C LYS A 171 -10.72 16.83 -1.40
N ASP A 172 -9.99 17.03 -2.50
CA ASP A 172 -10.49 17.48 -3.79
C ASP A 172 -10.52 16.31 -4.78
N TYR A 173 -11.44 15.37 -4.53
CA TYR A 173 -11.49 14.10 -5.24
C TYR A 173 -11.76 14.25 -6.73
N ILE A 174 -12.57 15.26 -7.12
CA ILE A 174 -12.92 15.50 -8.52
C ILE A 174 -11.68 15.96 -9.30
N SER A 175 -10.94 16.94 -8.78
CA SER A 175 -9.74 17.42 -9.47
C SER A 175 -8.64 16.36 -9.53
N ILE A 176 -8.47 15.57 -8.47
CA ILE A 176 -7.51 14.46 -8.47
C ILE A 176 -7.92 13.42 -9.53
N THR A 177 -9.20 13.04 -9.58
CA THR A 177 -9.72 12.08 -10.57
C THR A 177 -9.51 12.61 -11.99
N LEU A 178 -9.83 13.88 -12.25
CA LEU A 178 -9.60 14.51 -13.56
C LEU A 178 -8.11 14.57 -13.91
N ALA A 179 -7.23 14.84 -12.95
CA ALA A 179 -5.79 14.84 -13.18
C ALA A 179 -5.30 13.44 -13.58
N ILE A 180 -5.70 12.39 -12.85
CA ILE A 180 -5.34 11.00 -13.15
C ILE A 180 -5.85 10.57 -14.53
N LEU A 181 -7.08 10.97 -14.90
CA LEU A 181 -7.65 10.72 -16.24
C LEU A 181 -6.88 11.45 -17.34
N ASN A 182 -6.23 12.57 -17.03
CA ASN A 182 -5.31 13.30 -17.91
C ASN A 182 -3.85 12.85 -17.72
N ASP A 183 -3.65 11.59 -17.35
CA ASP A 183 -2.36 10.92 -17.21
C ASP A 183 -1.41 11.52 -16.14
N ALA A 184 -1.94 12.29 -15.19
CA ALA A 184 -1.14 12.71 -14.04
C ALA A 184 -0.71 11.49 -13.22
N ARG A 185 0.56 11.48 -12.83
CA ARG A 185 1.17 10.48 -11.94
C ARG A 185 1.96 11.19 -10.85
N GLU A 186 2.33 10.45 -9.81
CA GLU A 186 3.19 11.01 -8.78
C GLU A 186 4.58 11.32 -9.32
N ILE A 187 5.21 12.30 -8.68
CA ILE A 187 6.60 12.61 -8.93
C ILE A 187 7.45 11.55 -8.21
N PRO A 188 8.41 10.90 -8.91
CA PRO A 188 9.34 9.99 -8.27
C PRO A 188 10.15 10.66 -7.16
N VAL A 189 10.35 9.94 -6.05
CA VAL A 189 11.11 10.47 -4.91
C VAL A 189 12.60 10.49 -5.26
N SER A 190 13.22 11.67 -5.20
CA SER A 190 14.60 11.91 -5.67
C SER A 190 15.65 11.07 -4.93
N ASN A 191 15.44 10.81 -3.64
CA ASN A 191 16.33 10.01 -2.79
C ASN A 191 15.93 8.52 -2.73
N THR A 192 15.46 7.97 -3.86
CA THR A 192 15.11 6.55 -4.00
C THR A 192 15.95 5.90 -5.10
N ASN A 193 16.18 4.59 -4.97
CA ASN A 193 16.89 3.81 -5.97
C ASN A 193 16.26 3.97 -7.36
N VAL A 194 17.07 4.33 -8.35
CA VAL A 194 16.59 4.60 -9.73
C VAL A 194 15.82 3.42 -10.32
N LYS A 195 16.30 2.18 -10.16
CA LYS A 195 15.62 0.99 -10.70
C LYS A 195 14.26 0.77 -10.05
N TYR A 196 14.14 1.09 -8.76
CA TYR A 196 12.87 0.99 -8.05
C TYR A 196 11.87 2.06 -8.50
N ASN A 197 12.36 3.29 -8.74
CA ASN A 197 11.56 4.36 -9.33
C ASN A 197 11.03 3.94 -10.71
N GLU A 198 11.91 3.46 -11.57
CA GLU A 198 11.53 2.94 -12.89
C GLU A 198 10.49 1.82 -12.80
N LEU A 199 10.62 0.91 -11.82
CA LEU A 199 9.69 -0.20 -11.63
C LEU A 199 8.27 0.28 -11.31
N TYR A 200 8.05 1.06 -10.25
CA TYR A 200 6.67 1.49 -9.95
C TYR A 200 6.11 2.42 -11.03
N GLN A 201 6.98 3.12 -11.76
CA GLN A 201 6.58 3.91 -12.93
C GLN A 201 6.08 3.04 -14.09
N LYS A 202 6.67 1.86 -14.32
CA LYS A 202 6.13 0.87 -15.28
C LYS A 202 4.78 0.34 -14.80
N CYS A 203 4.63 0.08 -13.50
CA CYS A 203 3.42 -0.51 -12.94
C CYS A 203 2.19 0.42 -12.97
N TRP A 204 2.35 1.74 -13.13
CA TRP A 204 1.23 2.69 -13.22
C TRP A 204 1.00 3.26 -14.64
N ARG A 205 1.53 2.61 -15.68
CA ARG A 205 1.27 3.01 -17.07
C ARG A 205 -0.24 3.02 -17.37
N GLN A 206 -0.65 3.95 -18.24
CA GLN A 206 -2.07 4.15 -18.53
C GLN A 206 -2.72 2.87 -19.05
N GLU A 207 -2.14 2.30 -20.10
CA GLU A 207 -2.61 1.06 -20.71
C GLU A 207 -2.30 -0.16 -19.83
N PRO A 208 -3.31 -0.96 -19.43
CA PRO A 208 -3.11 -2.15 -18.59
C PRO A 208 -2.12 -3.16 -19.19
N ASP A 209 -2.17 -3.38 -20.51
CA ASP A 209 -1.32 -4.34 -21.22
C ASP A 209 0.16 -3.93 -21.26
N GLU A 210 0.48 -2.66 -20.94
CA GLU A 210 1.85 -2.19 -20.81
C GLU A 210 2.45 -2.38 -19.42
N ARG A 211 1.63 -2.78 -18.44
CA ARG A 211 2.06 -2.98 -17.06
C ARG A 211 2.68 -4.38 -16.94
N PRO A 212 3.77 -4.52 -16.16
CA PRO A 212 4.33 -5.83 -15.90
C PRO A 212 3.38 -6.68 -15.06
N ASP A 213 3.37 -7.98 -15.31
CA ASP A 213 2.76 -8.96 -14.41
C ASP A 213 3.56 -9.06 -13.09
N ILE A 214 3.00 -9.76 -12.10
CA ILE A 214 3.62 -9.83 -10.78
C ILE A 214 4.96 -10.60 -10.78
N ASP A 215 5.14 -11.57 -11.68
CA ASP A 215 6.39 -12.30 -11.84
C ASP A 215 7.51 -11.39 -12.34
N GLN A 216 7.20 -10.55 -13.33
CA GLN A 216 8.10 -9.53 -13.85
C GLN A 216 8.47 -8.51 -12.77
N VAL A 217 7.51 -8.06 -11.97
CA VAL A 217 7.74 -7.16 -10.83
C VAL A 217 8.71 -7.80 -9.82
N ILE A 218 8.49 -9.06 -9.45
CA ILE A 218 9.35 -9.79 -8.50
C ILE A 218 10.76 -9.95 -9.08
N SER A 219 10.88 -10.29 -10.35
CA SER A 219 12.16 -10.38 -11.06
C SER A 219 12.93 -9.05 -11.00
N GLU A 220 12.26 -7.94 -11.31
CA GLU A 220 12.88 -6.61 -11.23
C GLU A 220 13.30 -6.26 -9.79
N LEU A 221 12.43 -6.48 -8.79
CA LEU A 221 12.77 -6.24 -7.37
C LEU A 221 13.98 -7.06 -6.91
N ASN A 222 14.08 -8.32 -7.34
CA ASN A 222 15.18 -9.21 -6.97
C ASN A 222 16.52 -8.82 -7.61
N ASN A 223 16.48 -8.12 -8.75
CA ASN A 223 17.66 -7.58 -9.43
C ASN A 223 18.17 -6.25 -8.83
N ILE A 224 17.50 -5.71 -7.81
CA ILE A 224 17.96 -4.52 -7.09
C ILE A 224 18.84 -4.94 -5.90
N ASP A 225 20.09 -4.48 -5.91
CA ASP A 225 21.01 -4.68 -4.79
C ASP A 225 20.60 -3.76 -3.62
N PRO A 226 20.26 -4.31 -2.44
CA PRO A 226 19.88 -3.49 -1.29
C PRO A 226 20.99 -2.55 -0.80
N LYS A 227 22.27 -2.89 -1.04
CA LYS A 227 23.43 -2.10 -0.59
C LYS A 227 23.76 -0.94 -1.50
N ILE A 228 23.24 -0.95 -2.73
CA ILE A 228 23.56 0.05 -3.74
C ILE A 228 22.33 0.93 -3.96
N ASN A 229 22.36 2.12 -3.38
CA ASN A 229 21.35 3.14 -3.61
C ASN A 229 21.88 4.18 -4.61
N PHE A 230 21.67 3.94 -5.90
CA PHE A 230 21.94 4.95 -6.91
C PHE A 230 20.83 5.99 -6.86
N PHE A 231 21.17 7.25 -6.63
CA PHE A 231 20.24 8.38 -6.73
C PHE A 231 20.38 9.03 -8.10
N ASN A 232 19.29 9.55 -8.67
CA ASN A 232 19.39 10.43 -9.82
C ASN A 232 20.02 11.76 -9.37
N SER A 233 21.28 11.98 -9.71
CA SER A 233 21.95 13.26 -9.58
C SER A 233 21.48 14.21 -10.68
N GLN A 234 20.23 14.68 -10.61
CA GLN A 234 19.75 15.81 -11.41
C GLN A 234 18.78 16.66 -10.60
N VAL A 235 19.35 17.49 -9.71
CA VAL A 235 19.12 18.95 -9.62
C VAL A 235 20.33 19.50 -8.87
N ASN A 236 21.41 19.87 -9.57
CA ASN A 236 22.50 20.70 -9.04
C ASN A 236 23.36 21.21 -10.21
N GLU A 237 22.80 22.12 -11.00
CA GLU A 237 23.45 23.08 -11.89
C GLU A 237 22.40 24.20 -12.01
N SER A 238 22.60 25.48 -11.72
CA SER A 238 23.79 26.28 -11.47
C SER A 238 23.31 27.64 -10.94
N THR A 239 23.66 28.03 -9.71
CA THR A 239 23.63 29.46 -9.32
C THR A 239 24.81 29.77 -8.41
N GLU A 240 26.02 29.61 -8.92
CA GLU A 240 27.13 30.47 -8.52
C GLU A 240 27.91 30.87 -9.78
N GLU A 241 28.36 32.12 -9.79
CA GLU A 241 29.11 32.83 -10.83
C GLU A 241 28.31 33.52 -11.94
N LEU A 242 27.88 34.76 -11.64
CA LEU A 242 28.45 35.95 -12.28
C LEU A 242 28.39 37.10 -11.26
N LYS A 243 29.55 37.46 -10.70
CA LYS A 243 29.74 38.71 -9.95
C LYS A 243 29.95 39.86 -10.95
N ASN A 244 29.09 40.86 -10.82
CA ASN A 244 29.35 42.31 -10.87
C ASN A 244 29.89 42.99 -12.15
N GLU A 245 29.44 44.25 -12.25
CA GLU A 245 29.80 45.36 -13.16
C GLU A 245 29.09 45.27 -14.54
N ASP A 246 28.23 46.19 -14.97
CA ASP A 246 28.13 47.64 -14.74
C ASP A 246 26.70 48.18 -14.88
N GLY A 247 26.47 49.37 -14.33
CA GLY A 247 25.18 50.06 -14.29
C GLY A 247 24.72 50.78 -15.56
N PHE A 248 23.56 51.42 -15.39
CA PHE A 248 22.81 52.34 -16.25
C PHE A 248 21.86 51.76 -17.32
N SER A 249 20.57 51.84 -16.98
CA SER A 249 19.57 52.74 -17.61
C SER A 249 18.25 52.04 -17.96
N ASN A 250 17.17 52.65 -17.46
CA ASN A 250 15.77 52.54 -17.89
C ASN A 250 15.55 52.09 -19.34
N CYS A 251 14.56 51.21 -19.57
CA CYS A 251 13.28 51.59 -20.18
C CYS A 251 12.31 50.40 -20.33
N ASP A 252 11.08 50.66 -19.88
CA ASP A 252 9.77 50.30 -20.44
C ASP A 252 9.26 48.86 -20.63
N LEU A 253 8.03 48.73 -20.11
CA LEU A 253 6.96 47.78 -20.43
C LEU A 253 6.60 47.79 -21.92
N SER A 254 6.45 46.61 -22.54
CA SER A 254 5.26 46.20 -23.34
C SER A 254 5.52 44.99 -24.25
N ASN A 255 4.52 44.09 -24.32
CA ASN A 255 4.26 43.05 -25.33
C ASN A 255 5.22 41.82 -25.30
N TYR A 256 4.79 40.58 -25.06
CA TYR A 256 3.61 39.82 -25.51
C TYR A 256 3.14 38.83 -24.44
#